data_AF-A0A523YA28-F1
#
_entry.id   AF-A0A523YA28-F1
#
_cell.length_a   1.000
_cell.length_b   1.000
_cell.length_c   1.000
_cell.angle_alpha   90.00
_cell.angle_beta   90.00
_cell.angle_gamma   90.00
#
_symmetry.space_group_name_H-M   'P 1'
#
loop_
_entity.id
_entity.type
_entity.pdbx_description
1 polymer ?
#
loop_
_entity_poly.entity_id
_entity_poly.type
_entity_poly.pdbx_seq_one_letter_code
_entity_poly.pdbx_strand_id
1 'polypeptide(L)' 'MSIQKTVLIITDGIGYKPDSICNAFKDATKPTYDKLFENTPRALISTHGLSVGLPEGQMGNSEVGHMT' A
#
# COMPACT_ATOMS: atom_id res chain seq x y z
N MET A 1 9.61 -9.08 30.56
CA MET A 1 8.68 -8.68 29.48
C MET A 1 8.73 -9.72 28.38
N SER A 2 7.59 -10.23 27.92
CA SER A 2 7.57 -11.07 26.71
C SER A 2 7.76 -10.18 25.48
N ILE A 3 8.57 -10.63 24.53
CA ILE A 3 8.75 -9.92 23.26
C ILE A 3 7.42 -9.96 22.50
N GLN A 4 6.88 -8.79 22.17
CA GLN A 4 5.78 -8.68 21.22
C GLN A 4 6.36 -8.68 19.81
N LYS A 5 6.04 -9.72 19.03
CA LYS A 5 6.50 -9.84 17.64
C LYS A 5 5.64 -8.96 16.74
N THR A 6 6.28 -8.30 15.78
CA THR A 6 5.62 -7.46 14.77
C THR A 6 6.04 -7.94 13.39
N VAL A 7 5.13 -7.89 12.42
CA VAL A 7 5.39 -8.25 11.03
C VAL A 7 5.01 -7.06 10.15
N LEU A 8 5.90 -6.68 9.24
CA LEU A 8 5.61 -5.77 8.13
C LEU A 8 5.32 -6.60 6.88
N ILE A 9 4.17 -6.37 6.25
CA ILE A 9 3.78 -7.03 5.00
C ILE A 9 3.70 -5.95 3.91
N ILE A 10 4.55 -6.07 2.89
CA ILE A 10 4.53 -5.21 1.70
C ILE A 10 3.94 -6.03 0.56
N THR A 11 2.87 -5.53 -0.04
CA THR A 11 2.29 -6.13 -1.25
C THR A 11 2.62 -5.25 -2.43
N ASP A 12 3.72 -5.60 -3.10
CA ASP A 12 4.31 -4.77 -4.15
C ASP A 12 3.31 -4.49 -5.28
N GLY A 13 3.29 -3.25 -5.75
CA GLY A 13 2.41 -2.80 -6.83
C GLY A 13 0.93 -2.61 -6.49
N ILE A 14 0.49 -2.78 -5.24
CA ILE A 14 -0.92 -2.56 -4.84
C ILE A 14 -1.13 -1.15 -4.32
N GLY A 15 -1.85 -0.33 -5.10
CA GLY A 15 -2.25 1.03 -4.75
C GLY A 15 -3.75 1.20 -4.52
N TYR A 16 -4.16 2.42 -4.17
CA TYR A 16 -5.56 2.79 -3.99
C TYR A 16 -6.06 3.68 -5.14
N LYS A 17 -7.03 3.17 -5.93
CA LYS A 17 -7.68 3.92 -7.02
C LYS A 17 -9.16 3.49 -7.19
N PRO A 18 -10.10 4.07 -6.44
CA PRO A 18 -11.49 3.57 -6.36
C PRO A 18 -12.27 3.70 -7.69
N ASP A 19 -11.99 4.75 -8.46
CA ASP A 19 -12.70 5.10 -9.70
C ASP A 19 -11.88 4.73 -10.95
N SER A 20 -11.58 3.44 -11.10
CA SER A 20 -10.81 2.95 -12.25
C SER A 20 -11.54 1.82 -12.96
N ILE A 21 -11.66 1.92 -14.29
CA ILE A 21 -12.37 0.99 -15.17
C ILE A 21 -11.60 -0.34 -15.32
N CYS A 22 -10.29 -0.34 -15.04
CA CYS A 22 -9.43 -1.52 -15.03
C CYS A 22 -8.69 -1.60 -13.69
N ASN A 23 -9.34 -2.07 -12.63
CA ASN A 23 -8.71 -2.18 -11.30
C ASN A 23 -8.72 -3.63 -10.82
N ALA A 24 -7.65 -4.35 -11.17
CA ALA A 24 -7.49 -5.75 -10.77
C ALA A 24 -7.59 -5.98 -9.26
N PHE A 25 -7.09 -5.06 -8.42
CA PHE A 25 -7.18 -5.22 -6.97
C PHE A 25 -8.61 -5.03 -6.45
N LYS A 26 -9.35 -4.06 -6.99
CA LYS A 26 -10.77 -3.85 -6.68
C LYS A 26 -11.61 -5.06 -7.09
N ASP A 27 -11.33 -5.61 -8.27
CA ASP A 27 -12.11 -6.68 -8.89
C ASP A 27 -11.74 -8.08 -8.38
N ALA A 28 -10.62 -8.22 -7.65
CA ALA A 28 -10.19 -9.48 -7.06
C ALA A 28 -11.04 -9.91 -5.85
N THR A 29 -11.23 -11.22 -5.71
CA THR A 29 -11.71 -11.85 -4.47
C THR A 29 -10.58 -11.88 -3.45
N LYS A 30 -10.69 -11.10 -2.37
CA LYS A 30 -9.58 -10.87 -1.42
C LYS A 30 -10.08 -10.81 0.05
N PRO A 31 -10.68 -11.90 0.56
CA PRO A 31 -11.40 -11.90 1.85
C PRO A 31 -10.54 -11.45 3.04
N THR A 32 -9.23 -11.72 3.01
CA THR A 32 -8.31 -11.27 4.06
C THR A 32 -8.15 -9.75 4.05
N TYR A 33 -7.94 -9.12 2.88
CA TYR A 33 -7.86 -7.66 2.79
C TYR A 33 -9.19 -7.01 3.12
N ASP A 34 -10.30 -7.56 2.62
CA ASP A 34 -11.63 -7.03 2.87
C ASP A 34 -11.93 -7.01 4.39
N LYS A 35 -11.66 -8.11 5.10
CA LYS A 35 -11.79 -8.20 6.56
C LYS A 35 -10.88 -7.20 7.29
N LEU A 36 -9.61 -7.08 6.88
CA LEU A 36 -8.67 -6.15 7.52
C LEU A 36 -9.12 -4.70 7.33
N PHE A 37 -9.54 -4.31 6.13
CA PHE A 37 -9.95 -2.94 5.85
C PHE A 37 -11.24 -2.52 6.56
N GLU A 38 -12.13 -3.47 6.87
CA GLU A 38 -13.35 -3.23 7.64
C GLU A 38 -13.10 -3.17 9.16
N ASN A 39 -12.20 -4.01 9.67
CA ASN A 39 -12.09 -4.29 11.12
C ASN A 39 -10.82 -3.74 11.79
N THR A 40 -9.94 -3.04 11.07
CA THR A 40 -8.68 -2.51 11.61
C THR A 40 -8.46 -1.04 11.25
N PRO A 41 -7.79 -0.25 12.11
CA PRO A 41 -7.39 1.11 11.76
C PRO A 41 -6.55 1.12 10.48
N ARG A 42 -6.89 1.99 9.53
CA ARG A 42 -6.18 2.12 8.25
C ARG A 42 -6.09 3.58 7.81
N ALA A 43 -5.04 3.88 7.06
CA ALA A 43 -4.81 5.16 6.41
C ALA A 43 -4.17 4.94 5.03
N LEU A 44 -4.19 5.98 4.20
CA LEU A 44 -3.43 6.03 2.95
C LEU A 44 -2.17 6.87 3.15
N ILE A 45 -1.10 6.49 2.47
CA ILE A 45 0.18 7.21 2.46
C ILE A 45 0.61 7.48 1.02
N SER A 46 1.38 8.55 0.81
CA SER A 46 1.95 8.88 -0.50
C SER A 46 3.25 8.09 -0.72
N THR A 47 3.33 7.37 -1.83
CA THR A 47 4.46 6.49 -2.17
C THR A 47 5.18 6.89 -3.46
N HIS A 48 5.04 8.16 -3.88
CA HIS A 48 5.56 8.65 -5.17
C HIS A 48 5.94 10.13 -5.09
N GLY A 49 6.66 10.60 -6.11
CA GLY A 49 7.10 11.98 -6.22
C GLY A 49 7.89 12.45 -5.00
N LEU A 50 7.66 13.70 -4.60
CA LEU A 50 8.41 14.36 -3.53
C LEU A 50 8.30 13.63 -2.18
N SER A 51 7.22 12.86 -1.94
CA SER A 51 7.02 12.17 -0.66
C SER A 51 8.02 11.04 -0.42
N VAL A 52 8.72 10.60 -1.47
CA VAL A 52 9.73 9.54 -1.42
C VAL A 52 11.06 10.00 -2.04
N GLY A 53 11.28 11.31 -2.14
CA GLY A 53 12.52 11.88 -2.68
C GLY A 53 12.67 11.82 -4.21
N LEU A 54 11.58 11.55 -4.95
CA LEU A 54 11.56 11.63 -6.41
C LEU A 54 11.07 13.01 -6.88
N PRO A 55 11.40 13.42 -8.12
CA PRO A 55 10.79 14.59 -8.76
C PRO A 55 9.26 14.61 -8.68
N GLU A 56 8.67 15.81 -8.66
CA GLU A 56 7.21 15.98 -8.62
C GLU A 56 6.50 15.22 -9.75
N GLY A 57 5.43 14.51 -9.41
CA GLY A 57 4.65 13.71 -10.36
C GLY A 57 5.30 12.40 -10.81
N GLN A 58 6.55 12.13 -10.44
CA GLN A 58 7.21 10.88 -10.79
C GLN A 58 6.61 9.71 -10.01
N MET A 59 6.28 8.62 -10.73
CA MET A 59 5.77 7.39 -10.12
C MET A 59 6.83 6.76 -9.20
N GLY A 60 6.37 6.22 -8.06
CA GLY A 60 7.20 5.42 -7.17
C GLY A 60 7.62 4.08 -7.79
N ASN A 61 8.57 3.41 -7.14
CA ASN A 61 9.06 2.10 -7.55
C ASN A 61 9.53 1.31 -6.33
N SER A 62 9.81 0.02 -6.52
CA SER A 62 10.19 -0.87 -5.43
C SER A 62 11.50 -0.45 -4.74
N GLU A 63 12.51 0.01 -5.47
CA GLU A 63 13.80 0.41 -4.88
C GLU A 63 13.62 1.58 -3.90
N VAL A 64 13.04 2.67 -4.38
CA VAL A 64 12.80 3.86 -3.56
C VAL A 64 11.84 3.55 -2.42
N GLY A 65 10.79 2.77 -2.68
CA GLY A 65 9.77 2.42 -1.70
C GLY A 65 10.27 1.53 -0.55
N HIS A 66 11.21 0.63 -0.79
CA HIS A 66 11.79 -0.21 0.28
C HIS A 66 12.88 0.52 1.09
N MET A 67 13.44 1.60 0.55
CA MET A 67 14.49 2.38 1.20
C MET A 67 13.97 3.54 2.06
N THR A 68 12.73 3.97 1.82
CA THR A 68 12.08 5.13 2.48
C THR A 68 11.34 4.70 3.74
#